data_AF-A0A379WY42-F1
#
_entry.id   AF-A0A379WY42-F1
#
_cell.length_a   1.000
_cell.length_b   1.000
_cell.length_c   1.000
_cell.angle_alpha   90.00
_cell.angle_beta   90.00
_cell.angle_gamma   90.00
#
_symmetry.space_group_name_H-M   'P 1'
#
loop_
_entity.id
_entity.type
_entity.pdbx_description
1 polymer ?
#
loop_
_entity_poly.entity_id
_entity_poly.type
_entity_poly.pdbx_seq_one_letter_code
_entity_poly.pdbx_strand_id
1 'polypeptide(L)'
;MFVATHDEGRVPPEYLPRISGVFEYNESRTAFYGRQLETAASHYETQLRPPFFRALVDYVNQGNSAFDCPGHQGGEFFRRHPAGNQFVEYFGETLFRSDLCNATWRWAIC
;
A
#
# COMPACT_ATOMS: atom_id res chain seq x y z
N MET A 1 9.62 -1.99 -16.21
CA MET A 1 9.31 -3.13 -17.12
C MET A 1 10.39 -4.17 -16.96
N PHE A 2 10.04 -5.43 -16.70
CA PHE A 2 10.99 -6.53 -16.66
C PHE A 2 10.88 -7.35 -17.94
N VAL A 3 12.01 -7.88 -18.41
CA VAL A 3 12.07 -8.74 -19.60
C VAL A 3 12.60 -10.10 -19.19
N ALA A 4 11.90 -11.16 -19.55
CA ALA A 4 12.40 -12.52 -19.39
C ALA A 4 13.14 -12.95 -20.65
N THR A 5 14.30 -13.60 -20.50
CA THR A 5 15.09 -14.16 -21.60
C THR A 5 15.28 -15.66 -21.39
N HIS A 6 15.37 -16.39 -22.50
CA HIS A 6 15.82 -17.78 -22.55
C HIS A 6 17.21 -17.85 -23.18
N ASP A 7 18.05 -18.76 -22.71
CA ASP A 7 19.41 -19.02 -23.23
C ASP A 7 20.30 -17.76 -23.32
N GLU A 8 21.20 -17.68 -24.30
CA GLU A 8 22.04 -16.48 -24.59
C GLU A 8 21.24 -15.31 -25.22
N GLY A 9 19.93 -15.24 -24.96
CA GLY A 9 19.04 -14.22 -25.47
C GLY A 9 19.49 -12.82 -25.04
N ARG A 10 19.86 -11.99 -26.02
CA ARG A 10 20.29 -10.60 -25.79
C ARG A 10 19.12 -9.63 -25.93
N VAL A 11 18.95 -8.75 -24.96
CA VAL A 11 18.02 -7.62 -25.08
C VAL A 11 18.65 -6.56 -25.98
N PRO A 12 17.98 -6.12 -27.06
CA PRO A 12 18.52 -5.09 -27.94
C PRO A 12 18.78 -3.76 -27.19
N PRO A 13 19.89 -3.04 -27.48
CA PRO A 13 20.31 -1.85 -26.73
C PRO A 13 19.24 -0.74 -26.65
N GLU A 14 18.38 -0.62 -27.65
CA GLU A 14 17.31 0.36 -27.72
C GLU A 14 16.26 0.22 -26.61
N TYR A 15 16.13 -0.97 -26.02
CA TYR A 15 15.19 -1.21 -24.91
C TYR A 15 15.82 -1.00 -23.53
N LEU A 16 17.15 -0.99 -23.42
CA LEU A 16 17.85 -0.87 -22.14
C LEU A 16 17.43 0.37 -21.31
N PRO A 17 17.18 1.55 -21.89
CA PRO A 17 16.73 2.72 -21.13
C PRO A 17 15.31 2.59 -20.54
N ARG A 18 14.52 1.61 -20.99
CA ARG A 18 13.08 1.47 -20.64
C ARG A 18 12.81 0.29 -19.70
N ILE A 19 13.79 -0.59 -19.52
CA ILE A 19 13.65 -1.77 -18.67
C ILE A 19 14.23 -1.53 -17.30
N SER A 20 13.61 -2.13 -16.30
CA SER A 20 14.00 -2.08 -14.89
C SER A 20 14.89 -3.27 -14.51
N GLY A 21 14.89 -4.33 -15.33
CA GLY A 21 15.70 -5.51 -15.12
C GLY A 21 15.43 -6.60 -16.17
N VAL A 22 16.34 -7.57 -16.22
CA VAL A 22 16.26 -8.76 -17.08
C VAL A 22 16.29 -10.00 -16.19
N PHE A 23 15.38 -10.93 -16.43
CA PHE A 23 15.28 -12.21 -15.73
C PHE A 23 15.63 -13.34 -16.68
N GLU A 24 16.62 -14.14 -16.31
CA GLU A 24 16.97 -15.35 -17.06
C GLU A 24 16.04 -16.48 -16.65
N TYR A 25 15.62 -17.30 -17.61
CA TYR A 25 14.85 -18.49 -17.31
C TYR A 25 15.74 -19.56 -16.64
N ASN A 26 15.77 -19.55 -15.31
CA ASN A 26 16.54 -20.47 -14.49
C ASN A 26 15.82 -20.74 -13.16
N GLU A 27 15.42 -22.00 -12.93
CA GLU A 27 14.68 -22.41 -11.73
C GLU A 27 15.42 -22.07 -10.42
N SER A 28 16.76 -22.13 -10.41
CA SER A 28 17.55 -21.79 -9.22
C SER A 28 17.47 -20.30 -8.85
N ARG A 29 17.09 -19.44 -9.79
CA ARG A 29 17.01 -17.99 -9.62
C ARG A 29 15.58 -17.47 -9.42
N THR A 30 14.56 -18.32 -9.57
CA THR A 30 13.15 -17.93 -9.45
C THR A 30 12.85 -17.20 -8.14
N ALA A 31 13.33 -17.71 -7.00
CA ALA A 31 13.12 -17.07 -5.70
C ALA A 31 13.80 -15.68 -5.61
N PHE A 32 14.96 -15.51 -6.25
CA PHE A 32 15.67 -14.24 -6.28
C PHE A 32 14.94 -13.22 -7.16
N TYR A 33 14.54 -13.61 -8.37
CA TYR A 33 13.78 -12.74 -9.28
C TYR A 33 12.41 -12.38 -8.73
N GLY A 34 11.75 -13.31 -8.03
CA GLY A 34 10.50 -13.03 -7.30
C GLY A 34 10.68 -11.89 -6.30
N ARG A 35 11.75 -11.92 -5.48
CA ARG A 35 12.06 -10.81 -4.55
C ARG A 35 12.34 -9.49 -5.26
N GLN A 36 13.05 -9.51 -6.39
CA GLN A 36 13.31 -8.29 -7.18
C GLN A 36 12.03 -7.69 -7.76
N LEU A 37 11.14 -8.54 -8.30
CA LEU A 37 9.86 -8.12 -8.85
C LEU A 37 8.98 -7.51 -7.76
N GLU A 38 8.88 -8.20 -6.61
CA GLU A 38 8.08 -7.73 -5.46
C GLU A 38 8.59 -6.38 -4.94
N THR A 39 9.92 -6.23 -4.80
CA THR A 39 10.54 -4.98 -4.37
C THR A 39 10.22 -3.84 -5.34
N ALA A 40 10.30 -4.10 -6.65
CA ALA A 40 9.99 -3.10 -7.66
C ALA A 40 8.50 -2.73 -7.71
N ALA A 41 7.61 -3.71 -7.51
CA ALA A 41 6.17 -3.47 -7.41
C ALA A 41 5.83 -2.62 -6.19
N SER A 42 6.35 -2.98 -5.01
CA SER A 42 6.19 -2.21 -3.77
C SER A 42 6.73 -0.79 -3.91
N HIS A 43 7.88 -0.61 -4.56
CA HIS A 43 8.45 0.70 -4.82
C HIS A 43 7.58 1.54 -5.77
N TYR A 44 7.04 0.93 -6.82
CA TYR A 44 6.12 1.60 -7.73
C TYR A 44 4.84 2.07 -7.01
N GLU A 45 4.23 1.18 -6.21
CA GLU A 45 3.03 1.52 -5.45
C GLU A 45 3.26 2.66 -4.45
N THR A 46 4.39 2.63 -3.75
CA THR A 46 4.74 3.67 -2.76
C THR A 46 5.06 5.02 -3.40
N GLN A 47 5.59 5.04 -4.63
CA GLN A 47 5.83 6.26 -5.40
C GLN A 47 4.56 6.81 -6.06
N LEU A 48 3.62 5.95 -6.45
CA LEU A 48 2.37 6.37 -7.07
C LEU A 48 1.47 7.15 -6.10
N ARG A 49 1.57 6.85 -4.80
CA ARG A 49 0.77 7.51 -3.76
C ARG A 49 1.28 8.92 -3.50
N PRO A 50 0.43 9.96 -3.65
CA PRO A 50 0.78 11.31 -3.22
C PRO A 50 1.14 11.33 -1.72
N PRO A 51 2.00 12.27 -1.26
CA PRO A 51 2.51 12.27 0.11
C PRO A 51 1.44 12.16 1.20
N PHE A 52 0.32 12.89 1.06
CA PHE A 52 -0.78 12.85 2.02
C PHE A 52 -1.46 11.48 2.07
N PHE A 53 -1.78 10.90 0.90
CA PHE A 53 -2.46 9.62 0.84
C PHE A 53 -1.58 8.48 1.36
N ARG A 54 -0.26 8.55 1.11
CA ARG A 54 0.69 7.61 1.71
C ARG A 54 0.65 7.67 3.23
N ALA A 55 0.79 8.87 3.80
CA ALA A 55 0.73 9.07 5.26
C ALA A 55 -0.60 8.62 5.87
N LEU A 56 -1.73 8.87 5.18
CA LEU A 56 -3.05 8.38 5.61
C LEU A 56 -3.08 6.86 5.72
N VAL A 57 -2.68 6.15 4.66
CA VAL A 57 -2.71 4.69 4.64
C VAL A 57 -1.76 4.10 5.68
N ASP A 58 -0.55 4.67 5.80
CA ASP A 58 0.43 4.23 6.79
C ASP A 58 -0.11 4.41 8.21
N TYR A 59 -0.76 5.55 8.50
CA TYR A 59 -1.37 5.79 9.81
C TYR A 59 -2.53 4.83 10.11
N VAL A 60 -3.43 4.61 9.14
CA VAL A 60 -4.55 3.67 9.30
C VAL A 60 -4.05 2.25 9.57
N ASN A 61 -2.98 1.82 8.90
CA ASN A 61 -2.37 0.50 9.04
C ASN A 61 -1.66 0.29 10.39
N GLN A 62 -1.19 1.35 11.04
CA GLN A 62 -0.58 1.25 12.38
C GLN A 62 -1.58 0.85 13.47
N GLY A 63 -2.87 1.05 13.23
CA GLY A 63 -3.90 0.56 14.16
C GLY A 63 -4.05 1.36 15.45
N ASN A 64 -3.53 2.60 15.49
CA ASN A 64 -3.51 3.43 16.71
C ASN A 64 -4.91 3.68 17.29
N SER A 65 -5.00 3.74 18.62
CA SER A 65 -6.23 4.12 19.32
C SER A 65 -6.48 5.63 19.20
N ALA A 66 -7.67 6.01 18.74
CA ALA A 66 -8.10 7.40 18.67
C ALA A 66 -8.78 7.83 19.98
N PHE A 67 -8.22 8.84 20.65
CA PHE A 67 -8.81 9.49 21.83
C PHE A 67 -9.15 10.97 21.57
N ASP A 68 -9.09 11.38 20.31
CA ASP A 68 -9.45 12.67 19.79
C ASP A 68 -10.78 12.60 19.00
N CYS A 69 -11.11 13.69 18.31
CA CYS A 69 -12.19 13.69 17.33
C CYS A 69 -11.75 12.95 16.06
N PRO A 70 -12.68 12.37 15.28
CA PRO A 70 -14.13 12.32 15.49
C PRO A 70 -14.58 11.28 16.54
N GLY A 71 -15.68 11.58 17.23
CA GLY A 71 -16.17 10.79 18.37
C GLY A 71 -16.63 9.37 18.06
N HIS A 72 -16.74 8.99 16.77
CA HIS A 72 -16.99 7.60 16.39
C HIS A 72 -15.74 6.72 16.41
N GLN A 73 -14.54 7.32 16.55
CA GLN A 73 -13.26 6.65 16.84
C GLN A 73 -13.01 5.41 15.98
N GLY A 74 -12.86 5.61 14.67
CA GLY A 74 -12.65 4.49 13.73
C GLY A 74 -13.90 3.66 13.42
N GLY A 75 -15.07 4.08 13.91
CA GLY A 75 -16.36 3.40 13.67
C GLY A 75 -16.84 2.57 14.87
N GLU A 76 -16.03 2.47 15.92
CA GLU A 76 -16.36 1.72 17.14
C GLU A 76 -17.64 2.21 17.83
N PHE A 77 -17.92 3.51 17.79
CA PHE A 77 -19.19 4.01 18.31
C PHE A 77 -20.38 3.47 17.51
N PHE A 78 -20.30 3.46 16.18
CA PHE A 78 -21.38 3.00 15.32
C PHE A 78 -21.66 1.50 15.52
N ARG A 79 -20.61 0.68 15.71
CA ARG A 79 -20.75 -0.76 15.96
C ARG A 79 -21.55 -1.11 17.22
N ARG A 80 -21.73 -0.17 18.16
CA ARG A 80 -22.52 -0.38 19.39
C ARG A 80 -24.03 -0.35 19.18
N HIS A 81 -24.51 0.13 18.04
CA HIS A 81 -25.94 0.18 17.71
C HIS A 81 -26.22 -0.70 16.48
N PRO A 82 -27.30 -1.52 16.45
CA PRO A 82 -27.56 -2.42 15.31
C PRO A 82 -27.56 -1.73 13.95
N ALA A 83 -28.23 -0.57 13.84
CA ALA A 83 -28.23 0.22 12.60
C ALA A 83 -26.84 0.81 12.27
N GLY A 84 -26.05 1.16 13.30
CA GLY A 84 -24.69 1.66 13.11
C GLY A 84 -23.71 0.56 12.71
N ASN A 85 -23.90 -0.67 13.19
CA ASN A 85 -23.10 -1.80 12.75
C ASN A 85 -23.36 -2.12 11.26
N GLN A 86 -24.63 -2.10 10.82
CA GLN A 86 -24.95 -2.23 9.40
C GLN A 86 -24.34 -1.10 8.56
N PHE A 87 -24.29 0.13 9.09
CA PHE A 87 -23.64 1.25 8.43
C PHE A 87 -22.13 1.03 8.27
N VAL A 88 -21.45 0.52 9.29
CA VAL A 88 -20.02 0.18 9.20
C VAL A 88 -19.76 -0.98 8.25
N GLU A 89 -20.61 -2.01 8.28
CA GLU A 89 -20.51 -3.15 7.35
C GLU A 89 -20.72 -2.73 5.89
N TYR A 90 -21.64 -1.80 5.63
CA TYR A 90 -21.93 -1.32 4.28
C TYR A 90 -20.77 -0.52 3.68
N PHE A 91 -20.19 0.42 4.43
CA PHE A 91 -19.12 1.28 3.93
C PHE A 91 -17.71 0.70 4.11
N GLY A 92 -17.55 -0.26 5.02
CA GLY A 92 -16.27 -0.85 5.38
C GLY A 92 -15.51 -0.04 6.45
N GLU A 93 -14.76 -0.75 7.27
CA GLU A 93 -14.04 -0.17 8.42
C GLU A 93 -13.00 0.88 7.98
N THR A 94 -12.31 0.66 6.86
CA THR A 94 -11.27 1.57 6.35
C THR A 94 -11.78 3.00 6.19
N LEU A 95 -13.02 3.20 5.76
CA LEU A 95 -13.60 4.54 5.62
C LEU A 95 -13.58 5.28 6.96
N PHE A 96 -14.08 4.65 8.02
CA PHE A 96 -14.17 5.26 9.35
C PHE A 96 -12.82 5.39 10.03
N ARG A 97 -11.88 4.47 9.80
CA ARG A 97 -10.50 4.59 10.29
C ARG A 97 -9.73 5.73 9.61
N SER A 98 -10.12 6.09 8.39
CA SER A 98 -9.52 7.19 7.64
C SER A 98 -10.15 8.57 7.92
N ASP A 99 -11.25 8.62 8.68
CA ASP A 99 -11.86 9.88 9.12
C ASP A 99 -11.16 10.40 10.38
N LEU A 100 -10.16 11.25 10.18
CA LEU A 100 -9.22 11.72 11.20
C LEU A 100 -9.21 13.25 11.27
N CYS A 101 -8.97 13.80 12.45
CA CYS A 101 -8.90 15.24 12.65
C CYS A 101 -7.47 15.79 12.71
N ASN A 102 -7.33 17.11 12.83
CA ASN A 102 -6.03 17.78 12.91
C ASN A 102 -5.15 17.30 14.09
N ALA A 103 -5.76 16.90 15.22
CA ALA A 103 -5.00 16.38 16.35
C ALA A 103 -4.26 15.10 15.96
N THR A 104 -4.92 14.20 15.23
CA THR A 104 -4.32 12.98 14.69
C THR A 104 -3.14 13.27 13.76
N TRP A 105 -3.31 14.18 12.79
CA TRP A 105 -2.25 14.53 11.84
C TRP A 105 -1.02 15.12 12.51
N ARG A 106 -1.21 15.86 13.60
CA ARG A 106 -0.11 16.38 14.40
C ARG A 106 0.70 15.26 15.07
N TRP A 107 0.07 14.15 15.47
CA TRP A 107 0.75 12.98 16.00
C TRP A 107 1.34 12.07 14.92
N ALA A 108 0.75 12.04 13.73
CA ALA A 108 1.20 11.20 12.61
C ALA A 108 2.44 11.74 11.87
N ILE A 109 2.73 13.04 12.02
CA ILE A 109 3.83 13.74 11.31
C ILE A 109 5.02 14.03 12.24
N CYS A 110 4.90 13.81 13.55
CA CYS A 110 5.98 13.93 14.54
C CYS A 110 6.58 12.57 14.87
#